data_AF-A0A7H0Y399-F1
#
_entry.id   AF-A0A7H0Y399-F1
#
_cell.length_a   1.000
_cell.length_b   1.000
_cell.length_c   1.000
_cell.angle_alpha   90.00
_cell.angle_beta   90.00
_cell.angle_gamma   90.00
#
_symmetry.space_group_name_H-M   'P 1'
#
loop_
_entity.id
_entity.type
_entity.pdbx_description
1 polymer ?
#
loop_
_entity_poly.entity_id
_entity_poly.type
_entity_poly.pdbx_seq_one_letter_code
_entity_poly.pdbx_strand_id
1 'polypeptide(L)'
;MKENEFLEIMTGAYEYAYKSVEYVRPVFVFISTIVSYLLFPNEAYVAPTIGLFVALILDIATKYYAISMQNGGFRNAIITRKISSESMWRGTKKKLVSVLMVMICCGLFMRFTEFLPQIAIAITSICYGFMFFRETQSIAENLIDAGHTDMAWFLILVKKKKKEFMEDNDISEGNDSNDSTR
;
A
#
# COMPACT_ATOMS: atom_id res chain seq x y z
N MET A 1 -53.23 -21.20 -10.88
CA MET A 1 -51.84 -21.70 -10.96
C MET A 1 -51.80 -22.98 -10.15
N LYS A 2 -51.40 -24.12 -10.74
CA LYS A 2 -51.34 -25.38 -10.00
C LYS A 2 -50.19 -25.30 -9.00
N GLU A 3 -50.37 -25.83 -7.79
CA GLU A 3 -49.35 -25.79 -6.72
C GLU A 3 -47.96 -26.26 -7.17
N ASN A 4 -47.92 -27.26 -8.06
CA ASN A 4 -46.69 -27.79 -8.65
C ASN A 4 -45.97 -26.80 -9.58
N GLU A 5 -46.72 -26.01 -10.33
CA GLU A 5 -46.20 -24.99 -11.25
C GLU A 5 -45.58 -23.83 -10.46
N PHE A 6 -46.20 -23.47 -9.32
CA PHE A 6 -45.65 -22.48 -8.41
C PHE A 6 -44.35 -22.95 -7.75
N LEU A 7 -44.29 -24.21 -7.28
CA LEU A 7 -43.08 -24.80 -6.69
C LEU A 7 -41.91 -24.88 -7.68
N GLU A 8 -42.17 -25.22 -8.94
CA GLU A 8 -41.15 -25.28 -9.99
C GLU A 8 -40.54 -23.89 -10.28
N ILE A 9 -41.38 -22.86 -10.39
CA ILE A 9 -40.94 -21.47 -10.55
C ILE A 9 -40.11 -21.01 -9.34
N MET A 10 -40.56 -21.30 -8.13
CA MET A 10 -39.85 -20.92 -6.90
C MET A 10 -38.50 -21.62 -6.76
N THR A 11 -38.42 -22.89 -7.16
CA THR A 11 -37.17 -23.68 -7.14
C THR A 11 -36.18 -23.11 -8.16
N GLY A 12 -36.65 -22.79 -9.37
CA GLY A 12 -35.83 -22.15 -10.38
C GLY A 12 -35.31 -20.78 -9.91
N ALA A 13 -36.19 -19.94 -9.36
CA ALA A 13 -35.80 -18.63 -8.83
C ALA A 13 -34.76 -18.74 -7.70
N TYR A 14 -34.92 -19.71 -6.80
CA TYR A 14 -33.95 -19.99 -5.75
C TYR A 14 -32.59 -20.41 -6.30
N GLU A 15 -32.56 -21.32 -7.28
CA GLU A 15 -31.32 -21.82 -7.86
C GLU A 15 -30.56 -20.71 -8.61
N TYR A 16 -31.28 -19.85 -9.33
CA TYR A 16 -30.69 -18.67 -9.96
C TYR A 16 -30.13 -17.70 -8.92
N ALA A 17 -30.88 -17.38 -7.87
CA ALA A 17 -30.41 -16.49 -6.81
C ALA A 17 -29.18 -17.05 -6.07
N TYR A 18 -29.18 -18.35 -5.77
CA TYR A 18 -28.06 -19.04 -5.15
C TYR A 18 -26.80 -18.96 -6.03
N LYS A 19 -26.92 -19.28 -7.32
CA LYS A 19 -25.80 -19.16 -8.27
C LYS A 19 -25.30 -17.72 -8.37
N SER A 20 -26.20 -16.73 -8.43
CA SER A 20 -25.79 -15.31 -8.45
C SER A 20 -25.00 -14.92 -7.19
N VAL A 21 -25.41 -15.36 -6.00
CA VAL A 21 -24.67 -15.11 -4.76
C VAL A 21 -23.31 -15.82 -4.76
N GLU A 22 -23.26 -17.06 -5.25
CA GLU A 22 -22.02 -17.85 -5.33
C GLU A 22 -20.99 -17.22 -6.29
N TYR A 23 -21.43 -16.79 -7.47
CA TYR A 23 -20.55 -16.16 -8.48
C TYR A 23 -20.14 -14.74 -8.09
N VAL A 24 -21.08 -13.91 -7.65
CA VAL A 24 -20.82 -12.49 -7.34
C VAL A 24 -20.06 -12.37 -6.03
N ARG A 25 -20.19 -13.34 -5.10
CA ARG A 25 -19.59 -13.28 -3.76
C ARG A 25 -19.86 -11.92 -3.10
N PRO A 26 -21.12 -11.62 -2.72
CA PRO A 26 -21.56 -10.28 -2.33
C PRO A 26 -20.74 -9.66 -1.20
N VAL A 27 -20.20 -10.47 -0.28
CA VAL A 27 -19.27 -10.01 0.77
C VAL A 27 -18.00 -9.41 0.18
N PHE A 28 -17.41 -10.06 -0.83
CA PHE A 28 -16.21 -9.55 -1.50
C PHE A 28 -16.50 -8.25 -2.24
N VAL A 29 -17.63 -8.19 -2.96
CA VAL A 29 -18.06 -6.97 -3.67
C VAL A 29 -18.32 -5.83 -2.70
N PHE A 30 -18.95 -6.10 -1.55
CA PHE A 30 -19.18 -5.09 -0.52
C PHE A 30 -17.86 -4.54 0.03
N ILE A 31 -16.92 -5.43 0.39
CA ILE A 31 -15.59 -5.04 0.87
C ILE A 31 -14.84 -4.26 -0.20
N SER A 32 -14.80 -4.75 -1.45
CA SER A 32 -14.12 -4.06 -2.55
C SER A 32 -14.75 -2.70 -2.82
N THR A 33 -16.07 -2.57 -2.70
CA THR A 33 -16.77 -1.29 -2.84
C THR A 33 -16.34 -0.31 -1.77
N ILE A 34 -16.29 -0.71 -0.50
CA ILE A 34 -15.82 0.16 0.60
C ILE A 34 -14.36 0.56 0.36
N VAL A 35 -13.49 -0.41 0.05
CA VAL A 35 -12.07 -0.17 -0.19
C VAL A 35 -11.89 0.77 -1.39
N SER A 36 -12.58 0.51 -2.50
CA SER A 36 -12.49 1.36 -3.69
C SER A 36 -13.01 2.76 -3.44
N TYR A 37 -14.14 2.89 -2.73
CA TYR A 37 -14.74 4.16 -2.38
C TYR A 37 -13.82 5.04 -1.52
N LEU A 38 -13.08 4.40 -0.60
CA LEU A 38 -12.13 5.08 0.29
C LEU A 38 -10.79 5.38 -0.41
N LEU A 39 -10.18 4.39 -1.09
CA LEU A 39 -8.84 4.55 -1.64
C LEU A 39 -8.82 5.36 -2.96
N PHE A 40 -9.92 5.36 -3.71
CA PHE A 40 -10.01 6.05 -5.00
C PHE A 40 -11.15 7.07 -4.98
N PRO A 41 -11.02 8.19 -4.24
CA PRO A 41 -12.06 9.21 -4.18
C PRO A 41 -12.28 9.94 -5.51
N ASN A 42 -11.25 10.00 -6.37
CA ASN A 42 -11.27 10.67 -7.67
C ASN A 42 -10.30 9.96 -8.64
N GLU A 43 -10.59 10.01 -9.95
CA GLU A 43 -9.79 9.42 -11.03
C GLU A 43 -8.32 9.86 -11.01
N ALA A 44 -8.04 11.10 -10.60
CA ALA A 44 -6.68 11.64 -10.48
C ALA A 44 -5.78 10.81 -9.53
N TYR A 45 -6.35 10.00 -8.64
CA TYR A 45 -5.62 9.22 -7.64
C TYR A 45 -5.39 7.78 -8.01
N VAL A 46 -5.97 7.30 -9.12
CA VAL A 46 -5.77 5.92 -9.56
C VAL A 46 -4.29 5.68 -9.87
N ALA A 47 -3.67 6.55 -10.67
CA ALA A 47 -2.26 6.42 -11.04
C ALA A 47 -1.30 6.59 -9.84
N PRO A 48 -1.41 7.63 -8.99
CA PRO A 48 -0.60 7.75 -7.76
C PRO A 48 -0.75 6.54 -6.82
N THR A 49 -1.96 6.01 -6.66
CA THR A 49 -2.21 4.82 -5.84
C THR A 49 -1.51 3.59 -6.40
N ILE A 50 -1.64 3.34 -7.70
CA ILE A 50 -0.95 2.23 -8.36
C ILE A 50 0.57 2.39 -8.21
N GLY A 51 1.09 3.59 -8.47
CA GLY A 51 2.53 3.89 -8.32
C GLY A 51 3.04 3.62 -6.91
N LEU A 52 2.27 4.02 -5.88
CA LEU A 52 2.61 3.76 -4.49
C LEU A 52 2.56 2.26 -4.15
N PHE A 53 1.56 1.52 -4.61
CA PHE A 53 1.48 0.07 -4.41
C PHE A 53 2.63 -0.67 -5.10
N VAL A 54 2.99 -0.28 -6.32
CA VAL A 54 4.15 -0.84 -7.03
C VAL A 54 5.44 -0.54 -6.26
N ALA A 55 5.63 0.69 -5.79
CA ALA A 55 6.79 1.05 -4.97
C ALA A 55 6.83 0.24 -3.66
N LEU A 56 5.70 0.04 -3.00
CA LEU A 56 5.62 -0.77 -1.78
C LEU A 56 5.98 -2.24 -2.03
N ILE A 57 5.47 -2.83 -3.13
CA ILE A 57 5.81 -4.21 -3.51
C ILE A 57 7.29 -4.33 -3.84
N LEU A 58 7.85 -3.39 -4.60
CA LEU A 58 9.27 -3.35 -4.94
C LEU A 58 10.15 -3.16 -3.70
N ASP A 59 9.75 -2.31 -2.76
CA ASP A 59 10.46 -2.14 -1.49
C ASP A 59 10.51 -3.46 -0.71
N ILE A 60 9.37 -4.13 -0.56
CA ILE A 60 9.31 -5.42 0.11
C ILE A 60 10.23 -6.41 -0.62
N ALA A 61 10.10 -6.55 -1.95
CA ALA A 61 10.91 -7.47 -2.75
C ALA A 61 12.41 -7.19 -2.65
N THR A 62 12.83 -5.93 -2.73
CA THR A 62 14.24 -5.53 -2.59
C THR A 62 14.77 -5.78 -1.19
N LYS A 63 13.94 -5.64 -0.15
CA LYS A 63 14.31 -6.02 1.21
C LYS A 63 14.55 -7.52 1.37
N TYR A 64 13.68 -8.36 0.79
CA TYR A 64 13.89 -9.81 0.73
C TYR A 64 15.19 -10.16 -0.01
N TYR A 65 15.47 -9.47 -1.11
CA TYR A 65 16.70 -9.63 -1.88
C TYR A 65 17.94 -9.24 -1.08
N ALA A 66 17.93 -8.09 -0.40
CA ALA A 66 19.04 -7.60 0.43
C ALA A 66 19.41 -8.59 1.55
N ILE A 67 18.40 -9.04 2.31
CA ILE A 67 18.59 -10.06 3.36
C ILE A 67 19.18 -11.34 2.76
N SER A 68 18.74 -11.73 1.58
CA SER A 68 19.24 -12.94 0.91
C SER A 68 20.71 -12.82 0.54
N MET A 69 21.14 -11.67 0.01
CA MET A 69 22.54 -11.44 -0.37
C MET A 69 23.46 -11.36 0.86
N GLN A 70 23.04 -10.67 1.93
CA GLN A 70 23.81 -10.54 3.16
C GLN A 70 24.05 -11.86 3.89
N ASN A 71 23.21 -12.88 3.68
CA ASN A 71 23.33 -14.19 4.33
C ASN A 71 23.94 -15.28 3.41
N GLY A 72 24.69 -14.89 2.38
CA GLY A 72 25.39 -15.83 1.49
C GLY A 72 24.48 -16.50 0.45
N GLY A 73 23.38 -15.84 0.06
CA GLY A 73 22.46 -16.27 -0.98
C GLY A 73 21.09 -16.73 -0.48
N PHE A 74 20.13 -16.82 -1.40
CA PHE A 74 18.72 -17.10 -1.12
C PHE A 74 18.50 -18.43 -0.37
N ARG A 75 19.27 -19.47 -0.72
CA ARG A 75 19.20 -20.78 -0.04
C ARG A 75 19.63 -20.72 1.41
N ASN A 76 20.75 -20.05 1.72
CA ASN A 76 21.24 -19.90 3.08
C ASN A 76 20.32 -19.00 3.92
N ALA A 77 19.73 -17.97 3.32
CA ALA A 77 18.81 -17.07 3.99
C ALA A 77 17.47 -17.73 4.39
N ILE A 78 17.00 -18.73 3.61
CA ILE A 78 15.85 -19.57 3.96
C ILE A 78 16.23 -20.55 5.08
N ILE A 79 17.37 -21.24 4.95
CA ILE A 79 17.84 -22.23 5.94
C ILE A 79 18.07 -21.58 7.31
N THR A 80 18.62 -20.36 7.33
CA THR A 80 18.87 -19.59 8.56
C THR A 80 17.62 -18.89 9.12
N ARG A 81 16.45 -19.03 8.47
CA ARG A 81 15.16 -18.39 8.86
C ARG A 81 15.22 -16.86 9.01
N LYS A 82 16.25 -16.20 8.48
CA LYS A 82 16.39 -14.72 8.53
C LYS A 82 15.30 -14.02 7.72
N ILE A 83 14.89 -14.64 6.61
CA ILE A 83 13.78 -14.18 5.77
C ILE A 83 12.43 -14.28 6.49
N SER A 84 12.23 -15.24 7.40
CA SER A 84 10.99 -15.36 8.18
C SER A 84 11.14 -14.79 9.59
N SER A 85 12.13 -13.91 9.82
CA SER A 85 12.36 -13.36 11.16
C SER A 85 11.19 -12.46 11.56
N GLU A 86 10.78 -12.59 12.82
CA GLU A 86 9.68 -11.82 13.39
C GLU A 86 9.93 -10.31 13.27
N SER A 87 11.18 -9.87 13.37
CA SER A 87 11.58 -8.48 13.19
C SER A 87 11.32 -7.96 11.77
N MET A 88 11.58 -8.77 10.74
CA MET A 88 11.32 -8.38 9.35
C MET A 88 9.82 -8.27 9.08
N TRP A 89 9.04 -9.27 9.52
CA TRP A 89 7.58 -9.25 9.37
C TRP A 89 6.94 -8.09 10.15
N ARG A 90 7.43 -7.81 11.36
CA ARG A 90 6.98 -6.68 12.17
C ARG A 90 7.23 -5.34 11.48
N GLY A 91 8.40 -5.16 10.88
CA GLY A 91 8.73 -3.97 10.10
C GLY A 91 7.84 -3.78 8.89
N THR A 92 7.63 -4.85 8.10
CA THR A 92 6.75 -4.82 6.92
C THR A 92 5.30 -4.56 7.30
N LYS A 93 4.79 -5.18 8.37
CA LYS A 93 3.44 -4.94 8.90
C LYS A 93 3.26 -3.48 9.34
N LYS A 94 4.21 -2.93 10.11
CA LYS A 94 4.17 -1.52 10.55
C LYS A 94 4.06 -0.58 9.34
N LYS A 95 4.88 -0.81 8.32
CA LYS A 95 4.89 -0.04 7.07
C LYS A 95 3.58 -0.14 6.29
N LEU A 96 3.07 -1.36 6.09
CA LEU A 96 1.81 -1.59 5.36
C LEU A 96 0.63 -0.91 6.08
N VAL A 97 0.56 -1.03 7.41
CA VAL A 97 -0.48 -0.39 8.21
C VAL A 97 -0.37 1.14 8.12
N SER A 98 0.83 1.71 8.24
CA SER A 98 1.00 3.17 8.16
C SER A 98 0.62 3.73 6.80
N VAL A 99 1.01 3.07 5.71
CA VAL A 99 0.66 3.49 4.34
C VAL A 99 -0.86 3.42 4.14
N LEU A 100 -1.47 2.29 4.50
CA LEU A 100 -2.91 2.10 4.34
C LEU A 100 -3.71 3.13 5.16
N MET A 101 -3.29 3.42 6.39
CA MET A 101 -3.97 4.41 7.23
C MET A 101 -3.92 5.81 6.61
N VAL A 102 -2.75 6.26 6.13
CA VAL A 102 -2.63 7.57 5.47
C VAL A 102 -3.49 7.62 4.21
N MET A 103 -3.48 6.55 3.39
CA MET A 103 -4.32 6.49 2.19
C MET A 103 -5.82 6.59 2.51
N ILE A 104 -6.29 5.89 3.53
CA ILE A 104 -7.69 5.97 3.99
C ILE A 104 -8.00 7.37 4.50
N CYS A 105 -7.13 7.99 5.30
CA CYS A 105 -7.31 9.36 5.76
C CYS A 105 -7.39 10.36 4.62
N CYS A 106 -6.52 10.27 3.61
CA CYS A 106 -6.58 11.09 2.41
C CYS A 106 -7.89 10.88 1.64
N GLY A 107 -8.31 9.63 1.48
CA GLY A 107 -9.58 9.25 0.87
C GLY A 107 -10.78 9.90 1.55
N LEU A 108 -10.86 9.75 2.87
CA LEU A 108 -11.89 10.36 3.70
C LEU A 108 -11.83 11.88 3.68
N PHE A 109 -10.63 12.47 3.71
CA PHE A 109 -10.44 13.91 3.68
C PHE A 109 -10.97 14.53 2.37
N MET A 110 -10.72 13.87 1.24
CA MET A 110 -11.28 14.26 -0.05
C MET A 110 -12.80 14.23 -0.08
N ARG A 111 -13.43 13.24 0.56
CA ARG A 111 -14.90 13.14 0.69
C ARG A 111 -15.47 14.17 1.65
N PHE A 112 -14.78 14.43 2.75
CA PHE A 112 -15.19 15.44 3.73
C PHE A 112 -15.12 16.85 3.14
N THR A 113 -14.14 17.10 2.28
CA THR A 113 -13.80 18.43 1.74
C THR A 113 -14.31 18.62 0.31
N GLU A 114 -15.44 17.98 -0.05
CA GLU A 114 -16.03 18.09 -1.39
C GLU A 114 -16.35 19.54 -1.80
N PHE A 115 -16.55 20.44 -0.83
CA PHE A 115 -16.77 21.87 -1.03
C PHE A 115 -15.49 22.67 -1.39
N LEU A 116 -14.30 22.09 -1.20
CA LEU A 116 -12.99 22.68 -1.54
C LEU A 116 -12.07 21.63 -2.22
N PRO A 117 -12.44 21.15 -3.42
CA PRO A 117 -11.79 20.00 -4.05
C PRO A 117 -10.31 20.26 -4.37
N GLN A 118 -9.93 21.49 -4.71
CA GLN A 118 -8.53 21.80 -5.05
C GLN A 118 -7.58 21.68 -3.84
N ILE A 119 -8.01 22.12 -2.66
CA ILE A 119 -7.22 22.01 -1.42
C ILE A 119 -7.08 20.55 -1.02
N ALA A 120 -8.18 19.80 -1.11
CA ALA A 120 -8.17 18.37 -0.83
C ALA A 120 -7.22 17.62 -1.78
N ILE A 121 -7.24 18.01 -3.07
CA ILE A 121 -6.39 17.42 -4.08
C ILE A 121 -4.91 17.69 -3.78
N ALA A 122 -4.58 18.94 -3.45
CA ALA A 122 -3.22 19.35 -3.13
C ALA A 122 -2.66 18.58 -1.93
N ILE A 123 -3.37 18.59 -0.79
CA ILE A 123 -2.94 17.90 0.43
C ILE A 123 -2.76 16.40 0.19
N THR A 124 -3.71 15.76 -0.51
CA THR A 124 -3.60 14.33 -0.80
C THR A 124 -2.40 14.03 -1.70
N SER A 125 -2.15 14.86 -2.70
CA SER A 125 -0.99 14.71 -3.60
C SER A 125 0.33 14.83 -2.83
N ILE A 126 0.40 15.74 -1.86
CA ILE A 126 1.53 15.90 -0.96
C ILE A 126 1.77 14.62 -0.15
N CYS A 127 0.72 14.06 0.48
CA CYS A 127 0.82 12.83 1.25
C CYS A 127 1.31 11.64 0.40
N TYR A 128 0.72 11.45 -0.78
CA TYR A 128 1.10 10.37 -1.69
C TYR A 128 2.53 10.54 -2.22
N GLY A 129 2.91 11.76 -2.58
CA GLY A 129 4.27 12.09 -3.00
C GLY A 129 5.30 11.76 -1.92
N PHE A 130 5.05 12.18 -0.68
CA PHE A 130 5.92 11.87 0.45
C PHE A 130 6.05 10.36 0.70
N MET A 131 4.93 9.63 0.70
CA MET A 131 4.94 8.17 0.85
C MET A 131 5.72 7.49 -0.28
N PHE A 132 5.56 7.96 -1.52
CA PHE A 132 6.29 7.43 -2.67
C PHE A 132 7.81 7.66 -2.55
N PHE A 133 8.24 8.87 -2.19
CA PHE A 133 9.65 9.15 -1.94
C PHE A 133 10.22 8.30 -0.81
N ARG A 134 9.46 8.07 0.26
CA ARG A 134 9.88 7.21 1.37
C ARG A 134 10.14 5.77 0.91
N GLU A 135 9.26 5.19 0.08
CA GLU A 135 9.49 3.83 -0.43
C GLU A 135 10.61 3.77 -1.46
N THR A 136 10.73 4.79 -2.32
CA THR A 136 11.83 4.87 -3.30
C THR A 136 13.20 4.95 -2.60
N GLN A 137 13.31 5.73 -1.52
CA GLN A 137 14.52 5.78 -0.70
C GLN A 137 14.84 4.41 -0.10
N SER A 138 13.82 3.74 0.47
CA SER A 138 13.95 2.40 1.08
C SER A 138 14.38 1.34 0.07
N ILE A 139 13.86 1.37 -1.17
CA ILE A 139 14.31 0.52 -2.29
C ILE A 139 15.80 0.72 -2.56
N ALA A 140 16.25 1.97 -2.68
CA ALA A 140 17.65 2.28 -2.97
C ALA A 140 18.58 1.82 -1.83
N GLU A 141 18.18 2.02 -0.57
CA GLU A 141 18.91 1.53 0.61
C GLU A 141 19.01 -0.01 0.59
N ASN A 142 17.91 -0.72 0.34
CA ASN A 142 17.92 -2.18 0.24
C ASN A 142 18.84 -2.70 -0.89
N LEU A 143 18.90 -2.02 -2.04
CA LEU A 143 19.77 -2.44 -3.14
C LEU A 143 21.26 -2.25 -2.82
N ILE A 144 21.62 -1.14 -2.17
CA ILE A 144 22.99 -0.88 -1.70
C ILE A 144 23.37 -1.93 -0.66
N ASP A 145 22.48 -2.22 0.29
CA ASP A 145 22.61 -3.27 1.30
C ASP A 145 22.80 -4.68 0.70
N ALA A 146 22.34 -4.89 -0.54
CA ALA A 146 22.51 -6.13 -1.29
C ALA A 146 23.84 -6.19 -2.08
N GLY A 147 24.65 -5.14 -2.05
CA GLY A 147 25.94 -5.04 -2.74
C GLY A 147 25.95 -4.20 -4.02
N HIS A 148 24.82 -3.62 -4.42
CA HIS A 148 24.74 -2.69 -5.57
C HIS A 148 25.19 -1.28 -5.17
N THR A 149 26.47 -1.12 -4.81
CA THR A 149 27.02 0.15 -4.30
C THR A 149 26.99 1.28 -5.32
N ASP A 150 26.92 0.94 -6.61
CA ASP A 150 26.71 1.87 -7.71
C ASP A 150 25.36 2.60 -7.63
N MET A 151 24.40 2.13 -6.81
CA MET A 151 23.13 2.82 -6.56
C MET A 151 23.24 3.99 -5.55
N ALA A 152 24.42 4.25 -4.98
CA ALA A 152 24.61 5.32 -4.00
C ALA A 152 24.25 6.72 -4.55
N TRP A 153 24.53 7.00 -5.83
CA TRP A 153 24.15 8.28 -6.46
C TRP A 153 22.63 8.44 -6.54
N PHE A 154 21.90 7.35 -6.79
CA PHE A 154 20.45 7.36 -6.87
C PHE A 154 19.85 7.60 -5.49
N LEU A 155 20.39 6.99 -4.44
CA LEU A 155 19.98 7.26 -3.05
C LEU A 155 20.16 8.74 -2.68
N ILE A 156 21.31 9.33 -3.02
CA ILE A 156 21.58 10.76 -2.77
C ILE A 156 20.56 11.63 -3.52
N LEU A 157 20.28 11.32 -4.78
CA LEU A 157 19.31 12.04 -5.60
C LEU A 157 17.90 11.96 -5.00
N VAL A 158 17.45 10.77 -4.60
CA VAL A 158 16.13 10.57 -4.00
C VAL A 158 16.02 11.30 -2.67
N LYS A 159 17.04 11.23 -1.80
CA LYS A 159 17.08 11.98 -0.53
C LYS A 159 17.00 13.49 -0.76
N LYS A 160 17.77 14.00 -1.73
CA LYS A 160 17.73 15.41 -2.12
C LYS A 160 16.35 15.81 -2.62
N LYS A 161 15.74 15.04 -3.52
CA LYS A 161 14.41 15.33 -4.08
C LYS A 161 13.30 15.22 -3.05
N LYS A 162 13.37 14.25 -2.14
CA LYS A 162 12.45 14.15 -1.00
C LYS A 162 12.56 15.39 -0.12
N LYS A 163 13.77 15.84 0.20
CA LYS A 163 13.99 17.03 1.02
C LYS A 163 13.47 18.30 0.34
N GLU A 164 13.79 18.52 -0.92
CA GLU A 164 13.24 19.62 -1.73
C GLU A 164 11.70 19.59 -1.71
N PHE A 165 11.10 18.41 -1.92
CA PHE A 165 9.65 18.25 -1.86
C PHE A 165 9.05 18.59 -0.50
N MET A 166 9.74 18.28 0.60
CA MET A 166 9.28 18.64 1.95
C MET A 166 9.38 20.15 2.20
N GLU A 167 10.48 20.77 1.77
CA GLU A 167 10.71 22.21 1.88
C GLU A 167 9.69 23.01 1.07
N ASP A 168 9.42 22.60 -0.17
CA ASP A 168 8.43 23.23 -1.05
C ASP A 168 6.98 23.17 -0.51
N ASN A 169 6.72 22.27 0.45
CA ASN A 169 5.40 22.03 1.03
C ASN A 169 5.35 22.31 2.54
N ASP A 170 6.34 23.02 3.10
CA ASP A 170 6.43 23.38 4.52
C ASP A 170 6.30 22.19 5.50
N ILE A 171 6.82 21.02 5.12
CA ILE A 171 6.79 19.80 5.95
C ILE A 171 8.09 19.71 6.75
N SER A 172 7.99 19.70 8.08
CA SER A 172 9.13 19.40 8.95
C SER A 172 9.34 17.89 9.11
N GLU A 173 10.60 17.44 9.11
CA GLU A 173 10.92 16.09 9.58
C GLU A 173 10.59 16.02 11.07
N GLY A 174 9.60 15.20 11.44
CA GLY A 174 9.40 14.84 12.83
C GLY A 174 10.66 14.11 13.33
N ASN A 175 11.30 14.63 14.37
CA ASN A 175 12.39 13.94 15.05
C ASN A 175 11.89 12.57 15.53
N ASP A 176 12.26 11.51 14.83
CA ASP A 176 12.03 10.12 15.24
C ASP A 176 13.07 9.73 16.32
N SER A 177 13.21 10.57 17.35
CA SER A 177 13.92 10.24 18.57
C SER A 177 12.95 9.53 19.52
N ASN A 178 12.54 8.32 19.16
CA ASN A 178 12.08 7.37 20.16
C ASN A 178 13.26 6.52 20.59
N ASP A 179 13.92 7.08 21.61
CA ASP A 179 14.65 6.38 22.65
C ASP A 179 14.13 4.95 22.82
N SER A 180 15.04 4.01 22.61
CA SER A 180 14.96 2.64 23.04
C SER A 180 14.93 2.54 24.58
N THR A 181 13.93 3.13 25.24
CA THR A 181 13.74 2.96 26.68
C THR A 181 12.27 3.13 27.09
N ARG A 182 11.48 2.06 27.01
CA ARG A 182 10.56 1.58 28.06
C ARG A 182 9.77 0.35 27.64
#